data_AF-A0A8T3U5T8-F1
#
_entry.id   AF-A0A8T3U5T8-F1
#
_cell.length_a   1.000
_cell.length_b   1.000
_cell.length_c   1.000
_cell.angle_alpha   90.00
_cell.angle_beta   90.00
_cell.angle_gamma   90.00
#
_symmetry.space_group_name_H-M   'P 1'
#
loop_
_entity.id
_entity.type
_entity.pdbx_description
1 polymer ?
#
loop_
_entity_poly.entity_id
_entity_poly.type
_entity_poly.pdbx_seq_one_letter_code
_entity_poly.pdbx_strand_id
1 'polypeptide(L)'
;MERGRKPFISILTATYNRAEYLKRAYLSILANSKFGEKIEWLIMDDGSTDNTREVVEKMVGNENLSINYYYQKNMGKMAAINHLTSIATGEYMMDLDSDDMLSENAIDIIRSNVFEVPLTYRICVFKSIS
;
A
#
# COMPACT_ATOMS: atom_id res chain seq x y z
N MET A 1 0.67 -17.04 -22.30
CA MET A 1 0.65 -15.77 -21.57
C MET A 1 0.89 -16.12 -20.12
N GLU A 2 2.09 -15.88 -19.60
CA GLU A 2 2.36 -16.09 -18.18
C GLU A 2 1.40 -15.20 -17.39
N ARG A 3 0.49 -15.81 -16.61
CA ARG A 3 -0.27 -15.05 -15.62
C ARG A 3 0.77 -14.52 -14.65
N GLY A 4 1.05 -13.23 -14.72
CA GLY A 4 2.02 -12.60 -13.81
C GLY A 4 1.68 -12.99 -12.38
N ARG A 5 2.69 -13.40 -11.60
CA ARG A 5 2.52 -13.77 -10.18
C ARG A 5 1.66 -12.71 -9.47
N LYS A 6 0.61 -13.16 -8.77
CA LYS A 6 -0.30 -12.33 -7.95
C LYS A 6 0.52 -11.53 -6.93
N PRO A 7 0.17 -10.27 -6.60
CA PRO A 7 0.84 -9.55 -5.52
C PRO A 7 0.71 -10.30 -4.20
N PHE A 8 1.79 -10.36 -3.43
CA PHE A 8 1.76 -10.91 -2.08
C PHE A 8 0.92 -10.01 -1.18
N ILE A 9 1.13 -8.70 -1.25
CA ILE A 9 0.44 -7.74 -0.40
C ILE A 9 -0.04 -6.52 -1.20
N SER A 10 -1.26 -6.08 -0.91
CA SER A 10 -1.78 -4.77 -1.29
C SER A 10 -1.65 -3.81 -0.12
N ILE A 11 -0.85 -2.76 -0.30
CA ILE A 11 -0.71 -1.65 0.64
C ILE A 11 -1.75 -0.61 0.25
N LEU A 12 -2.61 -0.23 1.18
CA LEU A 12 -3.70 0.72 0.97
C LEU A 12 -3.34 2.01 1.70
N THR A 13 -3.35 3.13 1.00
CA THR A 13 -3.05 4.44 1.60
C THR A 13 -4.11 5.45 1.21
N ALA A 14 -4.86 5.95 2.20
CA ALA A 14 -5.69 7.13 2.02
C ALA A 14 -4.86 8.40 2.25
N THR A 15 -5.03 9.41 1.40
CA THR A 15 -4.28 10.67 1.49
C THR A 15 -5.20 11.88 1.27
N TYR A 16 -4.88 12.98 1.95
CA TYR A 16 -5.55 14.28 1.78
C TYR A 16 -4.59 15.40 2.17
N ASN A 17 -4.15 16.19 1.20
CA ASN A 17 -3.18 17.29 1.36
C ASN A 17 -1.87 16.87 2.05
N ARG A 18 -1.26 15.77 1.59
CA ARG A 18 -0.09 15.13 2.24
C ARG A 18 1.05 14.80 1.27
N ALA A 19 1.24 15.61 0.23
CA ALA A 19 2.24 15.37 -0.82
C ALA A 19 3.65 15.02 -0.26
N GLU A 20 4.14 15.78 0.72
CA GLU A 20 5.47 15.58 1.34
C GLU A 20 5.60 14.25 2.08
N TYR A 21 4.52 13.78 2.70
CA TYR A 21 4.54 12.56 3.52
C TYR A 21 4.53 11.29 2.68
N LEU A 22 3.79 11.31 1.56
CA LEU A 22 3.74 10.19 0.61
C LEU A 22 5.13 9.83 0.06
N LYS A 23 6.05 10.79 -0.04
CA LYS A 23 7.42 10.52 -0.46
C LYS A 23 8.16 9.59 0.51
N ARG A 24 7.92 9.72 1.83
CA ARG A 24 8.53 8.84 2.83
C ARG A 24 7.94 7.43 2.76
N ALA A 25 6.62 7.34 2.66
CA ALA A 25 5.93 6.07 2.46
C ALA A 25 6.45 5.36 1.20
N TYR A 26 6.51 6.07 0.07
CA TYR A 26 7.05 5.57 -1.20
C TYR A 26 8.45 4.98 -1.06
N LEU A 27 9.40 5.73 -0.49
CA LEU A 27 10.77 5.26 -0.34
C LEU A 27 10.85 4.00 0.54
N SER A 28 10.04 3.92 1.60
CA SER A 28 10.01 2.76 2.48
C SER A 28 9.41 1.51 1.81
N ILE A 29 8.37 1.68 0.99
CA ILE A 29 7.73 0.60 0.23
C ILE A 29 8.68 0.12 -0.88
N LEU A 30 9.29 1.05 -1.61
CA LEU A 30 10.29 0.74 -2.63
C LEU A 30 11.46 -0.03 -2.03
N ALA A 31 11.96 0.37 -0.86
CA ALA A 31 13.01 -0.36 -0.15
C ALA A 31 12.58 -1.78 0.25
N ASN A 32 11.29 -2.02 0.53
CA ASN A 32 10.77 -3.35 0.83
C ASN A 32 10.55 -4.22 -0.43
N SER A 33 10.37 -3.64 -1.61
CA SER A 33 10.24 -4.40 -2.87
C SER A 33 11.51 -5.20 -3.23
N LYS A 34 12.66 -4.87 -2.61
CA LYS A 34 13.94 -5.58 -2.79
C LYS A 34 13.95 -7.01 -2.25
N PHE A 35 12.97 -7.38 -1.40
CA PHE A 35 12.87 -8.71 -0.80
C PHE A 35 12.15 -9.74 -1.69
N GLY A 36 11.84 -9.39 -2.95
CA GLY A 36 11.40 -10.34 -3.98
C GLY A 36 9.90 -10.68 -3.99
N GLU A 37 9.13 -10.17 -3.03
CA GLU A 37 7.67 -10.25 -3.07
C GLU A 37 7.07 -9.12 -3.89
N LYS A 38 6.02 -9.44 -4.64
CA LYS A 38 5.27 -8.44 -5.41
C LYS A 38 4.38 -7.63 -4.48
N ILE A 39 4.52 -6.32 -4.55
CA ILE A 39 3.78 -5.33 -3.78
C ILE A 39 2.89 -4.54 -4.75
N GLU A 40 1.63 -4.44 -4.39
CA GLU A 40 0.69 -3.50 -5.00
C GLU A 40 0.48 -2.35 -4.02
N TRP A 41 0.78 -1.12 -4.41
CA TRP A 41 0.50 0.06 -3.60
C TRP A 41 -0.65 0.85 -4.23
N LEU A 42 -1.76 0.93 -3.50
CA LEU A 42 -2.96 1.64 -3.92
C LEU A 42 -3.13 2.89 -3.08
N ILE A 43 -3.16 4.04 -3.75
CA ILE A 43 -3.27 5.35 -3.13
C ILE A 43 -4.63 5.93 -3.49
N MET A 44 -5.45 6.27 -2.49
CA MET A 44 -6.71 6.98 -2.68
C MET A 44 -6.58 8.40 -2.15
N ASP A 45 -6.61 9.36 -3.07
CA ASP A 45 -6.66 10.78 -2.75
C ASP A 45 -8.11 11.22 -2.50
N ASP A 46 -8.38 11.61 -1.25
CA ASP A 46 -9.71 11.99 -0.74
C ASP A 46 -10.02 13.48 -0.95
N GLY A 47 -9.70 13.98 -2.13
CA GLY A 47 -10.05 15.33 -2.56
C GLY A 47 -8.99 16.38 -2.26
N SER A 48 -7.70 16.03 -2.33
CA SER A 48 -6.60 16.99 -2.12
C SER A 48 -6.67 18.18 -3.06
N THR A 49 -6.21 19.32 -2.56
CA THR A 49 -6.10 20.59 -3.27
C THR A 49 -4.65 21.07 -3.39
N ASP A 50 -3.71 20.35 -2.79
CA ASP A 50 -2.27 20.56 -2.94
C ASP A 50 -1.72 19.81 -4.17
N ASN A 51 -0.40 19.66 -4.26
CA ASN A 51 0.28 18.97 -5.35
C ASN A 51 0.43 17.46 -5.15
N THR A 52 -0.49 16.82 -4.40
CA THR A 52 -0.44 15.38 -4.08
C THR A 52 -0.41 14.53 -5.35
N ARG A 53 -1.26 14.83 -6.34
CA ARG A 53 -1.31 14.07 -7.61
C ARG A 53 0.03 14.11 -8.33
N GLU A 54 0.59 15.30 -8.53
CA GLU A 54 1.84 15.52 -9.24
C GLU A 54 3.02 14.84 -8.54
N VAL A 55 2.97 14.71 -7.22
CA VAL A 55 3.98 13.98 -6.45
C VAL A 55 3.85 12.47 -6.69
N VAL A 56 2.64 11.91 -6.68
CA VAL A 56 2.43 10.48 -6.92
C VAL A 56 2.76 10.09 -8.36
N GLU A 57 2.42 10.92 -9.34
CA GLU A 57 2.75 10.67 -10.77
C GLU A 57 4.26 10.58 -11.04
N LYS A 58 5.10 11.17 -10.17
CA LYS A 58 6.56 11.07 -10.26
C LYS A 58 7.13 9.81 -9.61
N MET A 59 6.31 9.05 -8.87
CA MET A 59 6.73 7.81 -8.24
C MET A 59 6.75 6.70 -9.27
N VAL A 60 7.88 6.01 -9.39
CA VAL A 60 8.07 4.96 -10.40
C VAL A 60 8.25 3.64 -9.66
N GLY A 61 7.40 2.68 -10.02
CA GLY A 61 7.52 1.30 -9.53
C GLY A 61 8.74 0.56 -10.08
N ASN A 62 8.82 -0.73 -9.78
CA ASN A 62 9.78 -1.64 -10.37
C ASN A 62 9.08 -2.99 -10.67
N GLU A 63 9.84 -4.03 -11.03
CA GLU A 63 9.27 -5.36 -11.32
C GLU A 63 8.47 -5.97 -10.16
N ASN A 64 8.74 -5.56 -8.92
CA ASN A 64 8.13 -6.04 -7.69
C ASN A 64 7.21 -5.00 -7.03
N LEU A 65 7.05 -3.80 -7.59
CA LEU A 65 6.22 -2.74 -7.03
C LEU A 65 5.39 -2.07 -8.13
N SER A 66 4.06 -2.25 -8.08
CA SER A 66 3.12 -1.45 -8.85
C SER A 66 2.50 -0.36 -7.98
N ILE A 67 2.36 0.85 -8.52
CA ILE A 67 1.80 2.01 -7.81
C ILE A 67 0.58 2.47 -8.60
N ASN A 68 -0.60 2.49 -7.96
CA ASN A 68 -1.84 2.93 -8.57
C ASN A 68 -2.45 4.06 -7.75
N TYR A 69 -2.78 5.17 -8.42
CA TYR A 69 -3.40 6.34 -7.82
C TYR A 69 -4.86 6.45 -8.25
N TYR A 70 -5.71 6.71 -7.28
CA TYR A 70 -7.13 6.95 -7.45
C TYR A 70 -7.50 8.27 -6.78
N TYR A 71 -8.54 8.90 -7.31
CA TYR A 71 -9.08 10.14 -6.77
C TYR A 71 -10.56 9.95 -6.47
N GLN A 72 -10.99 10.46 -5.32
CA GLN A 72 -12.40 10.60 -4.98
C GLN A 72 -12.66 11.98 -4.39
N LYS A 73 -13.90 12.44 -4.48
CA LYS A 73 -14.34 13.62 -3.72
C LYS A 73 -14.30 13.26 -2.23
N ASN A 74 -13.90 14.21 -1.38
CA ASN A 74 -13.78 14.00 0.06
C ASN A 74 -14.98 13.27 0.66
N MET A 75 -14.75 12.04 1.11
CA MET A 75 -15.71 11.13 1.72
C MET A 75 -15.17 10.52 3.04
N GLY A 76 -13.96 10.90 3.44
CA GLY A 76 -13.28 10.45 4.65
C GLY A 76 -12.40 9.21 4.43
N LYS A 77 -11.39 9.05 5.32
CA LYS A 77 -10.40 7.96 5.29
C LYS A 77 -11.04 6.58 5.13
N MET A 78 -12.07 6.26 5.92
CA MET A 78 -12.67 4.92 5.89
C MET A 78 -13.39 4.63 4.57
N ALA A 79 -13.99 5.64 3.93
CA ALA A 79 -14.58 5.45 2.61
C ALA A 79 -13.50 5.19 1.54
N ALA A 80 -12.37 5.92 1.63
CA ALA A 80 -11.21 5.69 0.78
C ALA A 80 -10.65 4.26 0.94
N ILE A 81 -10.40 3.80 2.18
CA ILE A 81 -9.88 2.46 2.45
C ILE A 81 -10.87 1.36 2.02
N ASN A 82 -12.18 1.55 2.22
CA ASN A 82 -13.20 0.60 1.76
C ASN A 82 -13.19 0.45 0.23
N HIS A 83 -13.05 1.55 -0.49
CA HIS A 83 -12.90 1.53 -1.95
C HIS A 83 -11.64 0.75 -2.32
N LEU A 84 -10.49 1.09 -1.73
CA LEU A 84 -9.22 0.39 -2.00
C LEU A 84 -9.31 -1.11 -1.72
N THR A 85 -9.96 -1.50 -0.62
CA THR A 85 -10.18 -2.91 -0.25
C THR A 85 -10.95 -3.68 -1.33
N SER A 86 -11.93 -3.03 -1.97
CA SER A 86 -12.75 -3.67 -3.02
C SER A 86 -12.02 -3.92 -4.34
N ILE A 87 -10.91 -3.21 -4.59
CA ILE A 87 -10.13 -3.29 -5.83
C ILE A 87 -8.76 -3.95 -5.63
N ALA A 88 -8.32 -4.12 -4.38
CA ALA A 88 -7.05 -4.73 -4.02
C ALA A 88 -6.95 -6.19 -4.50
N THR A 89 -5.81 -6.52 -5.13
CA THR A 89 -5.60 -7.82 -5.77
C THR A 89 -4.60 -8.71 -5.05
N GLY A 90 -3.99 -8.22 -3.97
CA GLY A 90 -3.01 -8.92 -3.16
C GLY A 90 -3.57 -10.16 -2.46
N GLU A 91 -2.68 -11.04 -2.03
CA GLU A 91 -3.05 -12.14 -1.13
C GLU A 91 -3.35 -11.65 0.29
N TYR A 92 -2.62 -10.63 0.73
CA TYR A 92 -2.79 -9.91 1.99
C TYR A 92 -3.08 -8.44 1.73
N MET A 93 -3.69 -7.76 2.70
CA MET A 93 -3.89 -6.30 2.67
C MET A 93 -3.38 -5.65 3.95
N MET A 94 -2.85 -4.44 3.82
CA MET A 94 -2.40 -3.59 4.92
C MET A 94 -2.81 -2.14 4.66
N ASP A 95 -3.43 -1.49 5.64
CA ASP A 95 -3.54 -0.02 5.67
C ASP A 95 -2.18 0.56 6.11
N LEU A 96 -1.66 1.50 5.34
CA LEU A 96 -0.49 2.30 5.69
C LEU A 96 -0.88 3.77 5.61
N ASP A 97 -0.89 4.43 6.76
CA ASP A 97 -1.18 5.85 6.87
C ASP A 97 -0.21 6.69 6.05
N SER A 98 -0.73 7.77 5.44
CA SER A 98 0.03 8.60 4.50
C SER A 98 1.23 9.31 5.12
N ASP A 99 1.28 9.47 6.46
CA ASP A 99 2.41 9.99 7.23
C ASP A 99 3.34 8.94 7.83
N ASP A 100 3.01 7.66 7.70
CA ASP A 100 3.83 6.57 8.20
C ASP A 100 4.78 5.99 7.13
N MET A 101 5.66 5.11 7.59
CA MET A 101 6.60 4.38 6.74
C MET A 101 6.80 2.98 7.27
N LEU A 102 7.13 2.05 6.37
CA LEU A 102 7.52 0.71 6.75
C LEU A 102 8.92 0.72 7.35
N SER A 103 9.13 -0.10 8.38
CA SER A 103 10.49 -0.48 8.78
C SER A 103 11.20 -1.16 7.61
N GLU A 104 12.53 -1.11 7.63
CA GLU A 104 13.31 -2.01 6.78
C GLU A 104 12.85 -3.45 7.03
N ASN A 105 12.80 -4.28 5.99
CA ASN A 105 12.39 -5.69 6.00
C ASN A 105 10.98 -6.04 6.53
N ALA A 106 10.11 -5.04 6.74
CA ALA A 106 8.73 -5.26 7.19
C ALA A 106 7.98 -6.31 6.36
N ILE A 107 8.07 -6.26 5.02
CA ILE A 107 7.37 -7.21 4.14
C ILE A 107 7.94 -8.63 4.27
N ASP A 108 9.26 -8.77 4.45
CA ASP A 108 9.90 -10.07 4.64
C ASP A 108 9.57 -10.68 6.02
N ILE A 109 9.45 -9.84 7.05
CA ILE A 109 8.98 -10.25 8.37
C ILE A 109 7.53 -10.74 8.29
N ILE A 110 6.64 -9.99 7.63
CA ILE A 110 5.25 -10.43 7.42
C ILE A 110 5.25 -11.78 6.72
N ARG A 111 5.94 -11.91 5.58
CA ARG A 111 6.05 -13.16 4.82
C ARG A 111 6.51 -14.34 5.67
N SER A 112 7.46 -14.13 6.58
CA SER A 112 8.01 -15.19 7.44
C SER A 112 7.11 -15.55 8.62
N ASN A 113 6.15 -14.69 9.00
CA ASN A 113 5.31 -14.85 10.19
C ASN A 113 3.81 -14.97 9.87
N VAL A 114 3.40 -14.81 8.60
CA VAL A 114 2.04 -15.14 8.20
C VAL A 114 1.87 -16.65 8.25
N PHE A 115 1.07 -17.11 9.21
CA PHE A 115 0.62 -18.49 9.26
C PHE A 115 -0.66 -18.62 8.43
N GLU A 116 -0.82 -19.74 7.74
CA GLU A 116 -2.09 -20.05 7.08
C GLU A 116 -3.17 -20.28 8.14
N VAL A 117 -3.89 -19.22 8.50
CA VAL A 117 -5.13 -19.34 9.25
C VAL A 117 -6.22 -19.68 8.24
N PRO A 118 -6.92 -20.82 8.35
CA PRO A 118 -8.00 -21.14 7.43
C PRO A 118 -9.20 -20.26 7.77
N LEU A 119 -9.32 -19.07 7.16
CA LEU A 119 -10.53 -18.24 7.18
C LEU A 119 -10.56 -17.22 6.03
N THR A 120 -11.78 -16.89 5.62
CA THR A 120 -12.24 -16.23 4.40
C THR A 120 -11.72 -14.79 4.16
N TYR A 121 -10.98 -14.20 5.10
CA TYR A 121 -10.34 -12.88 4.94
C TYR A 121 -8.95 -12.90 5.58
N ARG A 122 -7.88 -12.80 4.77
CA ARG A 122 -6.49 -12.70 5.22
C ARG A 122 -6.15 -11.23 5.50
N ILE A 123 -6.57 -10.72 6.66
CA ILE A 123 -6.17 -9.39 7.16
C ILE A 123 -4.84 -9.54 7.91
N CYS A 124 -3.80 -8.79 7.51
CA CYS A 124 -2.56 -8.71 8.28
C CYS A 124 -2.71 -7.66 9.38
N VAL A 125 -2.68 -8.09 10.64
CA VAL A 125 -2.65 -7.22 11.82
C VAL A 125 -1.20 -7.12 12.30
N PHE A 126 -0.65 -5.90 12.40
CA PHE A 126 0.66 -5.69 12.98
C PHE A 126 0.60 -5.70 14.50
N LYS A 127 1.56 -6.38 15.12
CA LYS A 127 1.90 -6.18 16.52
C LYS A 127 2.85 -4.99 16.59
N SER A 128 2.43 -3.91 17.24
CA SER A 128 3.32 -2.79 17.57
C SER A 128 4.50 -3.32 18.38
N ILE A 129 5.73 -3.07 17.90
CA ILE A 129 6.94 -3.26 18.69
C ILE A 129 7.26 -1.88 19.27
N SER A 130 6.85 -1.67 20.52
CA SER A 130 7.36 -0.62 21.39
C SER A 130 8.78 -0.91 21.84
#